data_AF-A0A0F8FFS8-F1
#
_entry.id   AF-A0A0F8FFS8-F1
#
_cell.length_a   1.000
_cell.length_b   1.000
_cell.length_c   1.000
_cell.angle_alpha   90.00
_cell.angle_beta   90.00
_cell.angle_gamma   90.00
#
_symmetry.space_group_name_H-M   'P 1'
#
loop_
_entity.id
_entity.type
_entity.pdbx_description
1 polymer ?
#
loop_
_entity_poly.entity_id
_entity_poly.type
_entity_poly.pdbx_seq_one_letter_code
_entity_poly.pdbx_strand_id
1 'polypeptide(L)' 'MRSPLLYLSEMLDSSRNIKDFLQGMEKETFLKDEKTRSAVAHQLLILGEASKAIPADIKSRAPNLDWKGMACLLYTSD' A
#
# COMPACT_ATOMS: atom_id res chain seq x y z
N MET A 1 -12.15 15.15 8.73
CA MET A 1 -12.00 13.86 8.02
C MET A 1 -11.58 14.17 6.59
N ARG A 2 -10.52 13.57 6.06
CA ARG A 2 -10.08 13.82 4.67
C ARG A 2 -11.09 13.23 3.68
N SER A 3 -11.11 13.76 2.46
CA SER A 3 -11.95 13.22 1.38
C SER A 3 -11.54 11.78 1.04
N PRO A 4 -12.50 10.85 0.83
CA PRO A 4 -12.18 9.50 0.36
C PRO A 4 -11.36 9.47 -0.94
N LEU A 5 -11.53 10.47 -1.80
CA LEU A 5 -10.72 10.61 -3.02
C LEU A 5 -9.24 10.81 -2.73
N LEU A 6 -8.91 11.49 -1.63
CA LEU A 6 -7.51 11.71 -1.24
C LEU A 6 -6.87 10.39 -0.79
N TYR A 7 -7.57 9.60 0.02
CA TYR A 7 -7.08 8.27 0.42
C TYR A 7 -6.94 7.31 -0.77
N LEU A 8 -7.87 7.34 -1.74
CA LEU A 8 -7.73 6.56 -2.97
C LEU A 8 -6.53 7.00 -3.81
N SER A 9 -6.24 8.30 -3.86
CA SER A 9 -5.03 8.82 -4.51
C SER A 9 -3.77 8.34 -3.79
N GLU A 10 -3.72 8.43 -2.47
CA GLU A 10 -2.58 7.94 -1.67
C GLU A 10 -2.32 6.45 -1.92
N MET A 11 -3.37 5.62 -1.94
CA MET A 11 -3.24 4.19 -2.26
C MET A 11 -2.70 3.96 -3.68
N LEU A 12 -3.19 4.72 -4.66
CA LEU A 12 -2.77 4.61 -6.06
C LEU A 12 -1.31 5.05 -6.25
N ASP A 13 -0.92 6.16 -5.63
CA ASP A 13 0.42 6.70 -5.71
C ASP A 13 1.42 5.78 -5.01
N SER A 14 1.08 5.23 -3.84
CA SER A 14 1.90 4.21 -3.18
C SER A 14 2.06 2.94 -4.02
N SER A 15 0.99 2.48 -4.67
CA SER A 15 1.06 1.32 -5.56
C SER A 15 1.98 1.58 -6.77
N ARG A 16 1.93 2.78 -7.34
CA ARG A 16 2.81 3.21 -8.45
C ARG A 16 4.26 3.29 -8.01
N ASN A 17 4.52 3.93 -6.87
CA ASN A 17 5.87 4.05 -6.33
C ASN A 17 6.51 2.67 -6.08
N ILE A 18 5.76 1.72 -5.50
CA ILE A 18 6.24 0.34 -5.31
C ILE A 18 6.63 -0.28 -6.66
N LYS A 19 5.77 -0.15 -7.67
CA LYS A 19 6.03 -0.68 -9.01
C LYS A 19 7.30 -0.05 -9.62
N ASP A 20 7.45 1.25 -9.49
CA ASP A 20 8.59 1.99 -10.06
C ASP A 20 9.90 1.65 -9.35
N PHE A 21 9.89 1.49 -8.02
CA PHE A 21 11.08 1.07 -7.25
C PHE A 21 11.55 -0.34 -7.61
N LEU A 22 10.62 -1.23 -7.97
CA LEU A 22 10.90 -2.62 -8.31
C LEU A 22 11.13 -2.82 -9.83
N GLN A 23 10.97 -1.78 -10.65
CA GLN A 23 11.05 -1.91 -12.10
C GLN A 23 12.46 -2.35 -12.54
N GLY A 24 12.54 -3.49 -13.21
CA GLY A 24 13.82 -4.06 -13.68
C GLY A 24 14.71 -4.60 -12.56
N MET A 25 14.19 -4.68 -11.32
CA MET A 25 14.93 -5.21 -10.18
C MET A 25 14.65 -6.71 -10.02
N GLU A 26 15.71 -7.51 -10.10
CA GLU A 26 15.64 -8.93 -9.76
C GLU A 26 15.43 -9.15 -8.27
N LYS A 27 14.81 -10.27 -7.90
CA LYS A 27 14.46 -10.59 -6.51
C LYS A 27 15.69 -10.60 -5.59
N GLU A 28 16.79 -11.20 -6.03
CA GLU A 28 18.03 -11.31 -5.26
C GLU A 28 18.66 -9.93 -5.00
N THR A 29 18.50 -9.00 -5.95
CA THR A 29 18.93 -7.61 -5.81
C THR A 29 18.07 -6.89 -4.79
N PHE A 30 16.74 -7.05 -4.88
CA PHE A 30 15.80 -6.47 -3.92
C PHE A 30 16.07 -6.95 -2.49
N LEU A 31 16.34 -8.24 -2.29
CA LEU A 31 16.59 -8.79 -0.96
C LEU A 31 17.86 -8.23 -0.29
N LYS A 32 18.84 -7.78 -1.09
CA LYS A 32 20.11 -7.20 -0.61
C LYS A 32 20.08 -5.68 -0.50
N ASP A 33 19.13 -5.00 -1.14
CA ASP A 33 19.01 -3.55 -1.13
C ASP A 33 18.08 -3.08 0.00
N GLU A 34 18.67 -2.77 1.16
CA GLU A 34 17.96 -2.27 2.33
C GLU A 34 17.17 -0.97 2.07
N LYS A 35 17.70 -0.08 1.22
CA LYS A 35 17.03 1.17 0.90
C LYS A 35 15.72 0.91 0.16
N THR A 36 15.75 0.09 -0.88
CA THR A 36 14.54 -0.22 -1.65
C THR A 36 13.54 -1.04 -0.83
N ARG A 37 14.00 -1.98 0.00
CA ARG A 37 13.11 -2.69 0.93
C ARG A 37 12.41 -1.73 1.89
N SER A 38 13.14 -0.78 2.46
CA SER A 38 12.58 0.23 3.37
C SER A 38 11.58 1.14 2.66
N ALA A 39 11.90 1.56 1.43
CA ALA A 39 11.00 2.38 0.61
C ALA A 39 9.71 1.63 0.27
N VAL A 40 9.79 0.36 -0.15
CA VAL A 40 8.62 -0.48 -0.44
C VAL A 40 7.79 -0.72 0.82
N ALA A 41 8.43 -1.04 1.95
CA ALA A 41 7.74 -1.22 3.23
C ALA A 41 6.99 0.06 3.63
N HIS A 42 7.60 1.23 3.48
CA HIS A 42 6.95 2.51 3.78
C HIS A 42 5.73 2.77 2.90
N GLN A 43 5.80 2.50 1.60
CA GLN A 43 4.64 2.63 0.70
C GLN A 43 3.51 1.65 1.05
N LEU A 44 3.84 0.44 1.51
CA LEU A 44 2.84 -0.53 1.99
C LEU A 44 2.15 -0.05 3.27
N LEU A 45 2.86 0.63 4.18
CA LEU A 45 2.27 1.23 5.38
C LEU A 45 1.27 2.33 5.01
N ILE A 46 1.65 3.25 4.11
CA ILE A 46 0.77 4.34 3.63
C ILE A 46 -0.49 3.73 2.97
N LEU A 47 -0.31 2.75 2.10
CA LEU A 47 -1.42 2.06 1.43
C LEU A 47 -2.37 1.41 2.45
N GLY A 48 -1.82 0.72 3.44
CA GLY A 48 -2.60 0.08 4.50
C GLY A 48 -3.38 1.09 5.34
N GLU A 49 -2.76 2.20 5.72
CA GLU A 49 -3.39 3.26 6.50
C GLU A 49 -4.53 3.94 5.72
N ALA A 50 -4.25 4.34 4.47
CA ALA A 50 -5.25 4.95 3.60
C ALA A 50 -6.44 4.01 3.35
N SER A 51 -6.19 2.71 3.16
CA SER A 51 -7.26 1.71 2.96
C SER A 51 -8.21 1.57 4.17
N LYS A 52 -7.70 1.73 5.40
CA LYS A 52 -8.54 1.73 6.62
C LYS A 52 -9.50 2.91 6.63
N ALA A 53 -9.05 4.07 6.16
CA ALA A 53 -9.82 5.30 6.15
C ALA A 53 -10.92 5.36 5.06
N ILE A 54 -10.93 4.42 4.11
CA ILE A 54 -11.99 4.33 3.09
C ILE A 54 -13.31 3.83 3.72
N PRO A 55 -14.43 4.56 3.54
CA PRO A 55 -15.78 4.14 3.96
C PRO A 55 -16.27 2.84 3.34
N ALA A 56 -17.16 2.12 4.05
CA ALA A 56 -17.65 0.80 3.65
C ALA A 56 -18.47 0.82 2.35
N ASP A 57 -19.24 1.88 2.10
CA ASP A 57 -20.01 2.11 0.87
C ASP A 57 -19.12 2.29 -0.37
N ILE A 58 -17.89 2.80 -0.18
CA ILE A 58 -16.90 2.87 -1.27
C ILE A 58 -16.23 1.51 -1.46
N LYS A 59 -15.87 0.83 -0.36
CA LYS A 59 -15.28 -0.53 -0.43
C LYS A 59 -16.20 -1.53 -1.14
N SER A 60 -17.51 -1.44 -0.90
CA SER A 60 -18.51 -2.33 -1.52
C SER A 60 -18.61 -2.16 -3.04
N ARG A 61 -18.15 -1.03 -3.60
CA ARG A 61 -18.07 -0.80 -5.06
C ARG A 61 -16.92 -1.53 -5.72
N ALA A 62 -15.95 -2.03 -4.94
CA ALA A 62 -14.85 -2.85 -5.43
C ALA A 62 -14.67 -4.09 -4.54
N PRO A 63 -15.64 -5.04 -4.57
CA PRO A 63 -15.64 -6.20 -3.68
C PRO A 63 -14.52 -7.21 -4.00
N ASN A 64 -13.92 -7.12 -5.19
CA ASN A 64 -12.83 -8.01 -5.63
C ASN A 64 -11.47 -7.62 -5.03
N LEU A 65 -11.35 -6.46 -4.41
CA LEU A 65 -10.13 -6.03 -3.74
C LEU A 65 -10.08 -6.60 -2.31
N ASP A 66 -8.92 -7.09 -1.90
CA ASP A 66 -8.70 -7.56 -0.54
C ASP A 66 -8.47 -6.38 0.42
N TRP A 67 -9.57 -5.69 0.75
CA TRP A 67 -9.57 -4.56 1.69
C TRP A 67 -9.04 -4.95 3.07
N LYS A 68 -9.28 -6.19 3.51
CA LYS A 68 -8.81 -6.68 4.82
C LYS A 68 -7.31 -6.92 4.79
N GLY A 69 -6.79 -7.57 3.74
CA GLY A 69 -5.36 -7.80 3.56
C GLY A 69 -4.58 -6.48 3.49
N MET A 70 -5.07 -5.50 2.72
CA MET A 70 -4.45 -4.17 2.65
C MET A 70 -4.37 -3.49 4.03
N ALA A 71 -5.45 -3.53 4.81
CA ALA A 71 -5.47 -2.95 6.16
C ALA A 71 -4.56 -3.70 7.16
N CYS A 72 -4.28 -4.98 6.92
CA CYS A 72 -3.50 -5.85 7.81
C CYS A 72 -1.97 -5.64 7.67
N LEU A 73 -1.50 -4.91 6.65
CA LEU A 73 -0.08 -4.58 6.44
C LEU A 73 0.57 -3.78 7.58
N LEU A 74 -0.24 -3.29 8.52
CA LEU A 74 0.18 -2.48 9.68
C LEU A 74 0.33 -3.26 10.99
N TYR A 75 0.18 -4.59 11.00
CA TYR A 75 0.47 -5.37 12.20
C TYR A 75 1.98 -5.44 12.44
N THR A 76 2.52 -4.41 13.07
CA THR A 76 3.69 -4.53 13.93
C THR A 76 3.32 -5.50 15.05
N SER A 77 4.11 -6.57 15.20
CA SER A 77 4.02 -7.47 16.34
C SER A 77 3.94 -6.67 17.65
N ASP A 78 2.95 -6.98 18.47
CA ASP A 78 3.04 -6.74 19.92
C ASP A 78 4.24 -7.51 20.50
#